data_AF-A0A9N8DLG6-F1
#
_entry.id   AF-A0A9N8DLG6-F1
#
_cell.length_a   1.000
_cell.length_b   1.000
_cell.length_c   1.000
_cell.angle_alpha   90.00
_cell.angle_beta   90.00
_cell.angle_gamma   90.00
#
_symmetry.space_group_name_H-M   'P 1'
#
loop_
_entity.id
_entity.type
_entity.pdbx_description
1 polymer ?
#
loop_
_entity_poly.entity_id
_entity_poly.type
_entity_poly.pdbx_seq_one_letter_code
_entity_poly.pdbx_strand_id
1 'polypeptide(L)'
;MGYMSKKKKGDKGSSTISIPPRRELTQSQSQHQSGPPPPPKPEDDLCLPPESKTYLTIGQDLFSIQEYIQEQQNASLHWYMKRQQRHGSVPMPVPRTDNVIPAALMVYTDIQTLRGLDHPVDYGTGIEYADGALRMASPPTNPLGVGLQIGLWLNGTQGCRDIVSGKLDDNVKRLVYYIGVQSPASKVFLRIGYEFDNPDFNYAHDPNLYRQAFSYIARKCRKHKACQRRTEMVWHSWGAGLPYNTTLQDFYPGNDWVDWIGVSVFQQFYPILHRTYGGTPQDLHNVLEFAAAHGRPTMIAESTPFGGIHNNPHIPTTTDIWTAWFAPTLDLIRKYEIGMWSYINCNWEAQPAWKGVGFGDTRLSIDPMIMEQWHEHVIASRRFVRAIDYELCGNYPGDYYNDHEFDYVSQYDYDHHYRSKSAGSHDDDDDFFRKRNNNQKDYPRRYDYFKWRFDDDDDKVSNDDGNKWIWGKERNDGRGDALWNAVLPIVMLSSSLAIMFFIFNTTNRKSFRARMHRTPRAQRVRFARLDDEDDPDDESVALYGSIVATDDDNTSVMSERDSLLLKKRPVRRVTPQLIVANTADGFTLVA
;
A
#
# COMPACT_ATOMS: atom_id res chain seq x y z
N MET A 1 5.58 39.76 -21.94
CA MET A 1 5.20 41.08 -21.40
C MET A 1 5.83 41.18 -20.02
N GLY A 2 6.95 41.83 -19.73
CA GLY A 2 7.59 43.01 -20.30
C GLY A 2 7.31 44.20 -19.35
N TYR A 3 8.16 44.44 -18.35
CA TYR A 3 8.50 45.79 -17.82
C TYR A 3 9.62 45.68 -16.75
N MET A 4 10.85 45.99 -17.16
CA MET A 4 11.99 46.36 -16.32
C MET A 4 12.38 47.81 -16.66
N SER A 5 12.56 48.64 -15.64
CA SER A 5 13.08 50.02 -15.68
C SER A 5 13.17 50.45 -14.20
N LYS A 6 14.23 51.00 -13.59
CA LYS A 6 15.39 51.76 -14.04
C LYS A 6 16.41 51.78 -12.90
N LYS A 7 17.71 51.83 -13.22
CA LYS A 7 18.80 52.25 -12.31
C LYS A 7 18.69 53.75 -11.96
N LYS A 8 19.07 54.11 -10.73
CA LYS A 8 19.73 55.40 -10.42
C LYS A 8 20.77 55.22 -9.31
N LYS A 9 21.91 55.89 -9.50
CA LYS A 9 23.09 56.02 -8.63
C LYS A 9 22.94 57.17 -7.63
N GLY A 10 23.73 57.11 -6.55
CA GLY A 10 24.11 58.20 -5.64
C GLY A 10 23.77 57.86 -4.19
N ASP A 11 24.56 58.13 -3.16
CA ASP A 11 25.92 58.64 -3.02
C ASP A 11 26.36 58.31 -1.57
N LYS A 12 27.64 58.54 -1.26
CA LYS A 12 28.36 58.15 -0.02
C LYS A 12 27.75 58.66 1.30
N GLY A 13 27.83 57.83 2.34
CA GLY A 13 27.62 58.24 3.74
C GLY A 13 28.22 57.23 4.73
N SER A 14 29.41 57.55 5.23
CA SER A 14 30.10 56.83 6.32
C SER A 14 29.36 57.02 7.63
N SER A 15 28.95 55.93 8.28
CA SER A 15 28.73 55.91 9.74
C SER A 15 29.02 54.52 10.30
N THR A 16 30.06 54.46 11.11
CA THR A 16 30.44 53.34 11.97
C THR A 16 29.43 53.24 13.11
N ILE A 17 28.67 52.14 13.16
CA ILE A 17 27.83 51.78 14.31
C ILE A 17 28.41 50.53 14.95
N SER A 18 28.85 50.68 16.19
CA SER A 18 29.35 49.65 17.08
C SER A 18 28.21 48.72 17.54
N ILE A 19 28.42 47.41 17.37
CA ILE A 19 27.51 46.35 17.83
C ILE A 19 27.96 45.94 19.26
N PRO A 20 27.09 45.97 20.29
CA PRO A 20 27.43 45.46 21.61
C PRO A 20 27.42 43.91 21.64
N PRO A 21 28.25 43.27 22.49
CA PRO A 21 28.37 41.82 22.51
C PRO A 21 27.11 41.13 23.03
N ARG A 22 26.75 40.03 22.36
CA ARG A 22 25.60 39.17 22.61
C ARG A 22 25.77 38.47 23.97
N ARG A 23 24.82 38.66 24.89
CA ARG A 23 24.70 37.87 26.13
C ARG A 23 24.44 36.41 25.78
N GLU A 24 25.27 35.51 26.30
CA GLU A 24 25.01 34.07 26.32
C GLU A 24 23.78 33.78 27.18
N LEU A 25 22.77 33.16 26.57
CA LEU A 25 21.66 32.53 27.28
C LEU A 25 22.05 31.06 27.49
N THR A 26 22.41 30.72 28.72
CA THR A 26 22.60 29.35 29.18
C THR A 26 21.25 28.64 29.19
N GLN A 27 21.02 27.74 28.23
CA GLN A 27 19.92 26.77 28.28
C GLN A 27 20.28 25.67 29.28
N SER A 28 19.52 25.58 30.38
CA SER A 28 19.53 24.41 31.25
C SER A 28 18.81 23.26 30.54
N GLN A 29 19.56 22.34 29.94
CA GLN A 29 19.02 21.07 29.46
C GLN A 29 18.68 20.19 30.66
N SER A 30 17.41 19.82 30.79
CA SER A 30 17.00 18.71 31.65
C SER A 30 17.59 17.42 31.06
N GLN A 31 18.53 16.83 31.79
CA GLN A 31 19.09 15.53 31.46
C GLN A 31 18.04 14.44 31.72
N HIS A 32 17.24 14.13 30.71
CA HIS A 32 16.66 12.79 30.64
C HIS A 32 17.80 11.82 30.40
N GLN A 33 18.13 11.03 31.43
CA GLN A 33 19.11 9.94 31.37
C GLN A 33 18.72 8.97 30.24
N SER A 34 19.32 9.15 29.07
CA SER A 34 19.29 8.20 27.98
C SER A 34 20.48 7.28 28.18
N GLY A 35 20.21 6.01 28.50
CA GLY A 35 21.22 4.97 28.38
C GLY A 35 21.83 4.97 26.97
N PRO A 36 23.02 4.36 26.79
CA PRO A 36 23.70 4.35 25.50
C PRO A 36 22.76 3.85 24.39
N PRO A 37 22.85 4.42 23.17
CA PRO A 37 22.04 3.96 22.05
C PRO A 37 22.24 2.45 21.85
N PRO A 38 21.18 1.69 21.52
CA PRO A 38 21.37 0.30 21.11
C PRO A 38 22.34 0.27 19.93
N PRO A 39 23.21 -0.76 19.84
CA PRO A 39 24.18 -0.85 18.76
C PRO A 39 23.47 -0.83 17.40
N PRO A 40 24.12 -0.28 16.36
CA PRO A 40 23.60 -0.36 15.01
C PRO A 40 23.33 -1.81 14.62
N LYS A 41 22.37 -1.99 13.72
CA LYS A 41 22.14 -3.29 13.13
C LYS A 41 23.39 -3.71 12.34
N PRO A 42 24.01 -4.87 12.61
CA PRO A 42 25.15 -5.35 11.83
C PRO A 42 24.82 -5.38 10.33
N GLU A 43 25.79 -5.09 9.47
CA GLU A 43 25.59 -5.11 8.01
C GLU A 43 25.10 -6.49 7.53
N ASP A 44 25.57 -7.56 8.16
CA ASP A 44 25.15 -8.94 7.88
C ASP A 44 23.68 -9.24 8.24
N ASP A 45 23.03 -8.36 9.03
CA ASP A 45 21.62 -8.51 9.42
C ASP A 45 20.66 -7.70 8.52
N LEU A 46 21.17 -6.93 7.54
CA LEU A 46 20.34 -6.13 6.63
C LEU A 46 19.48 -7.01 5.72
N CYS A 47 18.25 -6.56 5.46
CA CYS A 47 17.32 -7.30 4.61
C CYS A 47 17.58 -7.16 3.11
N LEU A 48 18.66 -7.74 2.61
CA LEU A 48 19.03 -7.64 1.21
C LEU A 48 18.33 -8.69 0.34
N PRO A 49 18.03 -8.39 -0.94
CA PRO A 49 17.71 -9.43 -1.91
C PRO A 49 18.97 -10.28 -2.17
N PRO A 50 18.85 -11.47 -2.79
CA PRO A 50 20.03 -12.22 -3.22
C PRO A 50 20.94 -11.37 -4.12
N GLU A 51 22.22 -11.76 -4.22
CA GLU A 51 23.19 -11.01 -5.01
C GLU A 51 22.71 -10.76 -6.45
N SER A 52 22.88 -9.52 -6.91
CA SER A 52 22.40 -9.06 -8.22
C SER A 52 20.90 -9.26 -8.45
N LYS A 53 20.07 -9.23 -7.39
CA LYS A 53 18.61 -9.22 -7.45
C LYS A 53 18.03 -7.91 -6.92
N THR A 54 16.77 -7.69 -7.26
CA THR A 54 15.99 -6.52 -6.83
C THR A 54 14.63 -6.99 -6.36
N TYR A 55 14.23 -6.65 -5.13
CA TYR A 55 12.86 -6.86 -4.68
C TYR A 55 11.91 -6.03 -5.54
N LEU A 56 10.92 -6.68 -6.16
CA LEU A 56 9.84 -5.98 -6.84
C LEU A 56 8.78 -5.60 -5.81
N THR A 57 8.46 -4.31 -5.74
CA THR A 57 7.43 -3.75 -4.87
C THR A 57 6.39 -3.03 -5.72
N ILE A 58 5.10 -3.22 -5.41
CA ILE A 58 4.01 -2.56 -6.14
C ILE A 58 3.17 -1.75 -5.16
N GLY A 59 2.74 -0.58 -5.62
CA GLY A 59 1.94 0.33 -4.84
C GLY A 59 0.97 1.20 -5.65
N GLN A 60 0.32 2.16 -5.01
CA GLN A 60 0.54 2.49 -3.58
C GLN A 60 -0.69 2.49 -2.71
N ASP A 61 -1.79 2.01 -3.24
CA ASP A 61 -3.05 1.86 -2.54
C ASP A 61 -3.63 0.46 -2.78
N LEU A 62 -4.60 0.07 -1.94
CA LEU A 62 -5.21 -1.26 -1.96
C LEU A 62 -5.71 -1.67 -3.34
N PHE A 63 -6.43 -0.80 -4.03
CA PHE A 63 -7.09 -1.16 -5.29
C PHE A 63 -6.12 -1.21 -6.45
N SER A 64 -5.18 -0.28 -6.51
CA SER A 64 -4.12 -0.28 -7.52
C SER A 64 -3.22 -1.52 -7.42
N ILE A 65 -2.90 -1.95 -6.18
CA ILE A 65 -2.19 -3.21 -5.94
C ILE A 65 -3.01 -4.41 -6.40
N GLN A 66 -4.30 -4.43 -6.06
CA GLN A 66 -5.21 -5.51 -6.45
C GLN A 66 -5.30 -5.63 -7.97
N GLU A 67 -5.51 -4.51 -8.64
CA GLU A 67 -5.62 -4.40 -10.08
C GLU A 67 -4.34 -4.91 -10.76
N TYR A 68 -3.15 -4.46 -10.32
CA TYR A 68 -1.88 -4.99 -10.82
C TYR A 68 -1.79 -6.51 -10.73
N ILE A 69 -2.11 -7.10 -9.57
CA ILE A 69 -2.00 -8.56 -9.37
C ILE A 69 -2.94 -9.31 -10.33
N GLN A 70 -4.18 -8.84 -10.46
CA GLN A 70 -5.18 -9.46 -11.33
C GLN A 70 -4.80 -9.35 -12.80
N GLU A 71 -4.37 -8.17 -13.24
CA GLU A 71 -4.00 -7.89 -14.62
C GLU A 71 -2.73 -8.63 -15.02
N GLN A 72 -1.73 -8.68 -14.13
CA GLN A 72 -0.49 -9.40 -14.37
C GLN A 72 -0.74 -10.91 -14.47
N GLN A 73 -1.63 -11.46 -13.64
CA GLN A 73 -2.05 -12.86 -13.74
C GLN A 73 -2.74 -13.13 -15.08
N ASN A 74 -3.65 -12.26 -15.50
CA ASN A 74 -4.34 -12.38 -16.78
C ASN A 74 -3.35 -12.32 -17.96
N ALA A 75 -2.41 -11.38 -17.95
CA ALA A 75 -1.36 -11.24 -18.95
C ALA A 75 -0.48 -12.49 -19.03
N SER A 76 -0.06 -13.03 -17.88
CA SER A 76 0.73 -14.26 -17.82
C SER A 76 -0.02 -15.48 -18.36
N LEU A 77 -1.34 -15.60 -18.13
CA LEU A 77 -2.17 -16.65 -18.72
C LEU A 77 -2.26 -16.52 -20.25
N HIS A 78 -2.48 -15.31 -20.78
CA HIS A 78 -2.47 -15.07 -22.23
C HIS A 78 -1.11 -15.41 -22.86
N TRP A 79 -0.02 -15.04 -22.20
CA TRP A 79 1.32 -15.37 -22.67
C TRP A 79 1.57 -16.88 -22.67
N TYR A 80 1.14 -17.58 -21.62
CA TYR A 80 1.17 -19.04 -21.55
C TYR A 80 0.43 -19.69 -22.73
N MET A 81 -0.80 -19.23 -23.03
CA MET A 81 -1.59 -19.77 -24.14
C MET A 81 -0.90 -19.56 -25.49
N LYS A 82 -0.36 -18.35 -25.76
CA LYS A 82 0.39 -18.06 -26.99
C LYS A 82 1.62 -18.97 -27.13
N ARG A 83 2.34 -19.24 -26.04
CA ARG A 83 3.55 -20.08 -26.05
C ARG A 83 3.24 -21.56 -26.22
N GLN A 84 2.17 -22.05 -25.61
CA GLN A 84 1.66 -23.42 -25.82
C GLN A 84 1.31 -23.68 -27.29
N GLN A 85 0.64 -22.72 -27.95
CA GLN A 85 0.31 -22.83 -29.38
C GLN A 85 1.56 -22.91 -30.28
N ARG A 86 2.66 -22.23 -29.92
CA ARG A 86 3.91 -22.20 -30.71
C ARG A 86 4.78 -23.44 -30.54
N HIS A 87 4.80 -24.05 -29.35
CA HIS A 87 5.75 -25.12 -29.00
C HIS A 87 5.08 -26.50 -28.85
N GLY A 88 3.85 -26.67 -29.35
CA GLY A 88 2.94 -27.80 -29.18
C GLY A 88 3.57 -29.18 -29.00
N SER A 89 4.01 -29.49 -27.77
CA SER A 89 4.48 -30.81 -27.29
C SER A 89 5.18 -30.75 -25.93
N VAL A 90 5.66 -29.58 -25.47
CA VAL A 90 6.26 -29.44 -24.12
C VAL A 90 5.24 -28.89 -23.12
N PRO A 91 4.79 -29.69 -22.14
CA PRO A 91 3.95 -29.19 -21.05
C PRO A 91 4.70 -28.10 -20.29
N MET A 92 4.08 -26.93 -20.15
CA MET A 92 4.56 -25.88 -19.23
C MET A 92 3.54 -25.75 -18.09
N PRO A 93 3.97 -25.41 -16.87
CA PRO A 93 3.04 -25.13 -15.78
C PRO A 93 2.18 -23.90 -16.12
N VAL A 94 0.88 -24.00 -15.83
CA VAL A 94 -0.04 -22.85 -15.94
C VAL A 94 0.35 -21.82 -14.88
N PRO A 95 0.57 -20.54 -15.24
CA PRO A 95 0.82 -19.48 -14.28
C PRO A 95 -0.30 -19.38 -13.24
N ARG A 96 0.06 -19.37 -11.98
CA ARG A 96 -0.80 -19.17 -10.82
C ARG A 96 -0.65 -17.74 -10.31
N THR A 97 -1.65 -17.24 -9.59
CA THR A 97 -1.61 -15.89 -9.01
C THR A 97 -0.39 -15.65 -8.13
N ASP A 98 0.07 -16.67 -7.39
CA ASP A 98 1.27 -16.56 -6.56
C ASP A 98 2.55 -16.30 -7.37
N ASN A 99 2.57 -16.64 -8.67
CA ASN A 99 3.66 -16.31 -9.58
C ASN A 99 3.74 -14.81 -9.91
N VAL A 100 2.76 -13.98 -9.58
CA VAL A 100 2.78 -12.55 -9.96
C VAL A 100 2.74 -11.61 -8.76
N ILE A 101 2.70 -12.16 -7.54
CA ILE A 101 2.67 -11.37 -6.32
C ILE A 101 4.04 -10.74 -6.07
N PRO A 102 4.15 -9.41 -5.96
CA PRO A 102 5.43 -8.74 -5.72
C PRO A 102 6.05 -9.16 -4.38
N ALA A 103 7.36 -9.01 -4.24
CA ALA A 103 8.06 -9.35 -2.99
C ALA A 103 7.61 -8.47 -1.82
N ALA A 104 7.20 -7.22 -2.09
CA ALA A 104 6.58 -6.35 -1.10
C ALA A 104 5.44 -5.51 -1.69
N LEU A 105 4.60 -4.98 -0.81
CA LEU A 105 3.53 -4.03 -1.13
C LEU A 105 3.86 -2.66 -0.55
N MET A 106 3.43 -1.59 -1.19
CA MET A 106 3.67 -0.22 -0.71
C MET A 106 2.37 0.48 -0.32
N VAL A 107 2.39 1.13 0.85
CA VAL A 107 1.26 1.91 1.41
C VAL A 107 1.77 3.14 2.17
N TYR A 108 0.86 4.04 2.52
CA TYR A 108 1.13 5.25 3.29
C TYR A 108 0.34 5.31 4.59
N THR A 109 0.92 6.00 5.57
CA THR A 109 0.26 6.40 6.81
C THR A 109 0.91 7.67 7.36
N ASP A 110 0.26 8.30 8.33
CA ASP A 110 0.83 9.41 9.09
C ASP A 110 1.09 9.02 10.56
N ILE A 111 2.11 9.60 11.18
CA ILE A 111 2.44 9.32 12.58
C ILE A 111 1.38 9.84 13.55
N GLN A 112 0.57 10.82 13.16
CA GLN A 112 -0.44 11.45 14.03
C GLN A 112 -1.67 10.57 14.26
N THR A 113 -2.02 9.73 13.29
CA THR A 113 -3.23 8.91 13.33
C THR A 113 -2.99 7.42 13.12
N LEU A 114 -1.93 7.04 12.40
CA LEU A 114 -1.64 5.65 11.98
C LEU A 114 -2.77 4.97 11.19
N ARG A 115 -3.70 5.76 10.62
CA ARG A 115 -4.78 5.23 9.79
C ARG A 115 -4.22 4.68 8.48
N GLY A 116 -4.89 3.68 7.92
CA GLY A 116 -4.42 3.00 6.72
C GLY A 116 -3.53 1.79 7.01
N LEU A 117 -3.17 1.53 8.27
CA LEU A 117 -2.50 0.31 8.67
C LEU A 117 -3.48 -0.86 8.82
N ASP A 118 -4.27 -0.87 9.89
CA ASP A 118 -5.18 -1.96 10.26
C ASP A 118 -6.65 -1.74 9.81
N HIS A 119 -6.97 -0.55 9.31
CA HIS A 119 -8.28 -0.18 8.77
C HIS A 119 -8.12 0.72 7.53
N PRO A 120 -9.09 0.67 6.59
CA PRO A 120 -9.02 1.49 5.38
C PRO A 120 -9.20 2.98 5.68
N VAL A 121 -8.44 3.80 4.98
CA VAL A 121 -8.59 5.26 4.96
C VAL A 121 -8.32 5.77 3.54
N ASP A 122 -9.03 6.82 3.14
CA ASP A 122 -8.79 7.50 1.86
C ASP A 122 -8.32 8.93 2.16
N TYR A 123 -7.08 9.23 1.77
CA TYR A 123 -6.50 10.58 1.85
C TYR A 123 -6.74 11.39 0.57
N GLY A 124 -7.51 10.85 -0.39
CA GLY A 124 -7.66 11.34 -1.75
C GLY A 124 -6.58 10.81 -2.71
N THR A 125 -5.65 10.01 -2.21
CA THR A 125 -4.49 9.45 -2.94
C THR A 125 -4.64 7.95 -3.22
N GLY A 126 -5.86 7.43 -3.14
CA GLY A 126 -6.15 5.99 -3.09
C GLY A 126 -6.48 5.51 -1.67
N ILE A 127 -7.08 4.33 -1.56
CA ILE A 127 -7.41 3.75 -0.26
C ILE A 127 -6.18 3.04 0.33
N GLU A 128 -5.65 3.60 1.42
CA GLU A 128 -4.60 3.00 2.21
C GLU A 128 -5.19 1.95 3.15
N TYR A 129 -4.71 0.71 3.05
CA TYR A 129 -5.10 -0.39 3.93
C TYR A 129 -4.06 -1.52 3.89
N ALA A 130 -2.97 -1.37 4.66
CA ALA A 130 -1.84 -2.29 4.69
C ALA A 130 -2.26 -3.74 4.94
N ASP A 131 -3.06 -3.95 5.99
CA ASP A 131 -3.57 -5.25 6.40
C ASP A 131 -4.46 -5.90 5.32
N GLY A 132 -5.31 -5.09 4.67
CA GLY A 132 -6.15 -5.54 3.56
C GLY A 132 -5.32 -5.96 2.34
N ALA A 133 -4.33 -5.15 1.98
CA ALA A 133 -3.45 -5.43 0.85
C ALA A 133 -2.63 -6.71 1.09
N LEU A 134 -2.10 -6.89 2.30
CA LEU A 134 -1.36 -8.09 2.68
C LEU A 134 -2.26 -9.34 2.73
N ARG A 135 -3.48 -9.26 3.26
CA ARG A 135 -4.42 -10.40 3.25
C ARG A 135 -4.85 -10.82 1.86
N MET A 136 -4.92 -9.87 0.93
CA MET A 136 -5.22 -10.16 -0.47
C MET A 136 -4.05 -10.87 -1.17
N ALA A 137 -2.82 -10.40 -0.96
CA ALA A 137 -1.63 -11.01 -1.55
C ALA A 137 -1.27 -12.34 -0.86
N SER A 138 -1.42 -12.41 0.46
CA SER A 138 -1.01 -13.55 1.29
C SER A 138 -2.20 -14.02 2.14
N PRO A 139 -3.22 -14.65 1.53
CA PRO A 139 -4.39 -15.09 2.27
C PRO A 139 -4.01 -16.19 3.27
N PRO A 140 -4.68 -16.29 4.44
CA PRO A 140 -4.35 -17.31 5.46
C PRO A 140 -4.42 -18.76 4.96
N THR A 141 -5.17 -19.01 3.89
CA THR A 141 -5.29 -20.33 3.25
C THR A 141 -4.08 -20.70 2.39
N ASN A 142 -3.25 -19.73 2.01
CA ASN A 142 -2.02 -19.91 1.24
C ASN A 142 -1.01 -18.80 1.59
N PRO A 143 -0.41 -18.85 2.79
CA PRO A 143 0.46 -17.78 3.27
C PRO A 143 1.77 -17.72 2.47
N LEU A 144 2.07 -16.52 1.98
CA LEU A 144 3.31 -16.13 1.32
C LEU A 144 4.09 -15.13 2.19
N GLY A 145 5.42 -15.16 2.12
CA GLY A 145 6.29 -14.19 2.77
C GLY A 145 6.32 -12.88 2.01
N VAL A 146 5.30 -12.04 2.18
CA VAL A 146 5.19 -10.73 1.51
C VAL A 146 5.63 -9.61 2.45
N GLY A 147 6.52 -8.74 1.96
CA GLY A 147 6.98 -7.56 2.67
C GLY A 147 6.01 -6.39 2.58
N LEU A 148 6.23 -5.37 3.41
CA LEU A 148 5.45 -4.14 3.41
C LEU A 148 6.38 -2.92 3.46
N GLN A 149 6.34 -2.07 2.46
CA GLN A 149 6.93 -0.74 2.48
C GLN A 149 5.91 0.27 2.99
N ILE A 150 6.25 1.02 4.04
CA ILE A 150 5.38 2.03 4.64
C ILE A 150 6.00 3.41 4.43
N GLY A 151 5.32 4.30 3.71
CA GLY A 151 5.59 5.74 3.74
C GLY A 151 5.02 6.35 5.01
N LEU A 152 5.86 6.82 5.92
CA LEU A 152 5.43 7.44 7.19
C LEU A 152 5.58 8.96 7.12
N TRP A 153 4.48 9.67 6.96
CA TRP A 153 4.49 11.14 7.03
C TRP A 153 4.61 11.61 8.49
N LEU A 154 5.47 12.61 8.73
CA LEU A 154 5.74 13.14 10.08
C LEU A 154 5.13 14.52 10.33
N ASN A 155 4.24 15.02 9.47
CA ASN A 155 3.68 16.38 9.60
C ASN A 155 4.71 17.52 9.52
N GLY A 156 5.74 17.33 8.71
CA GLY A 156 6.83 18.30 8.57
C GLY A 156 7.54 18.61 9.91
N THR A 157 8.13 19.81 9.99
CA THR A 157 8.86 20.26 11.18
C THR A 157 8.02 20.23 12.47
N GLN A 158 6.70 20.49 12.38
CA GLN A 158 5.85 20.49 13.57
C GLN A 158 5.70 19.09 14.18
N GLY A 159 5.40 18.07 13.38
CA GLY A 159 5.32 16.72 13.94
C GLY A 159 6.69 16.18 14.35
N CYS A 160 7.79 16.60 13.71
CA CYS A 160 9.13 16.33 14.24
C CYS A 160 9.32 16.88 15.67
N ARG A 161 8.83 18.10 15.97
CA ARG A 161 8.85 18.65 17.34
C ARG A 161 8.00 17.81 18.29
N ASP A 162 6.81 17.42 17.86
CA ASP A 162 5.89 16.66 18.69
C ASP A 162 6.39 15.23 18.97
N ILE A 163 7.14 14.63 18.04
CA ILE A 163 7.88 13.37 18.27
C ILE A 163 8.99 13.57 19.29
N VAL A 164 9.89 14.53 19.07
CA VAL A 164 11.08 14.72 19.92
C VAL A 164 10.71 15.16 21.33
N SER A 165 9.62 15.92 21.50
CA SER A 165 9.08 16.30 22.82
C SER A 165 8.30 15.19 23.53
N GLY A 166 8.08 14.04 22.87
CA GLY A 166 7.35 12.90 23.43
C GLY A 166 5.83 13.01 23.38
N LYS A 167 5.27 14.08 22.79
CA LYS A 167 3.80 14.24 22.65
C LYS A 167 3.17 13.15 21.78
N LEU A 168 3.93 12.57 20.86
CA LEU A 168 3.50 11.46 20.00
C LEU A 168 4.01 10.09 20.47
N ASP A 169 4.45 9.95 21.74
CA ASP A 169 4.99 8.68 22.24
C ASP A 169 4.01 7.51 22.13
N ASP A 170 2.73 7.73 22.36
CA ASP A 170 1.72 6.66 22.28
C ASP A 170 1.47 6.23 20.82
N ASN A 171 1.58 7.16 19.87
CA ASN A 171 1.56 6.81 18.45
C ASN A 171 2.82 6.03 18.06
N VAL A 172 4.00 6.47 18.50
CA VAL A 172 5.24 5.74 18.23
C VAL A 172 5.20 4.33 18.83
N LYS A 173 4.67 4.15 20.04
CA LYS A 173 4.44 2.83 20.65
C LYS A 173 3.49 1.97 19.81
N ARG A 174 2.36 2.53 19.36
CA ARG A 174 1.40 1.83 18.50
C ARG A 174 2.00 1.40 17.17
N LEU A 175 2.79 2.26 16.53
CA LEU A 175 3.50 1.92 15.30
C LEU A 175 4.49 0.77 15.53
N VAL A 176 5.29 0.84 16.60
CA VAL A 176 6.25 -0.21 16.98
C VAL A 176 5.54 -1.53 17.26
N TYR A 177 4.42 -1.49 17.98
CA TYR A 177 3.61 -2.68 18.26
C TYR A 177 3.01 -3.28 16.99
N TYR A 178 2.44 -2.44 16.13
CA TYR A 178 1.87 -2.88 14.86
C TYR A 178 2.92 -3.61 14.03
N ILE A 179 4.10 -3.01 13.83
CA ILE A 179 5.17 -3.62 13.03
C ILE A 179 5.71 -4.90 13.68
N GLY A 180 5.98 -4.86 14.99
CA GLY A 180 6.57 -5.98 15.70
C GLY A 180 5.63 -7.18 15.83
N VAL A 181 4.35 -6.94 16.07
CA VAL A 181 3.42 -7.95 16.58
C VAL A 181 2.19 -8.13 15.68
N GLN A 182 1.52 -7.06 15.25
CA GLN A 182 0.21 -7.18 14.58
C GLN A 182 0.28 -7.41 13.08
N SER A 183 1.18 -6.71 12.39
CA SER A 183 1.26 -6.73 10.93
C SER A 183 1.49 -8.17 10.44
N PRO A 184 0.81 -8.62 9.38
CA PRO A 184 1.05 -9.94 8.79
C PRO A 184 2.27 -9.98 7.85
N ALA A 185 2.92 -8.84 7.56
CA ALA A 185 4.06 -8.78 6.64
C ALA A 185 5.28 -9.56 7.15
N SER A 186 5.98 -10.30 6.29
CA SER A 186 7.23 -10.98 6.71
C SER A 186 8.32 -9.98 7.14
N LYS A 187 8.37 -8.84 6.45
CA LYS A 187 9.29 -7.73 6.72
C LYS A 187 8.63 -6.38 6.46
N VAL A 188 9.02 -5.35 7.21
CA VAL A 188 8.60 -3.97 7.00
C VAL A 188 9.78 -3.08 6.62
N PHE A 189 9.65 -2.32 5.55
CA PHE A 189 10.58 -1.25 5.14
C PHE A 189 9.94 0.10 5.46
N LEU A 190 10.33 0.72 6.57
CA LEU A 190 9.69 1.93 7.09
C LEU A 190 10.42 3.18 6.61
N ARG A 191 9.77 3.95 5.72
CA ARG A 191 10.28 5.23 5.19
C ARG A 191 9.87 6.37 6.11
N ILE A 192 10.70 6.66 7.10
CA ILE A 192 10.41 7.66 8.15
C ILE A 192 10.60 9.06 7.59
N GLY A 193 9.51 9.84 7.52
CA GLY A 193 9.53 11.19 6.94
C GLY A 193 10.07 11.16 5.52
N TYR A 194 9.44 10.33 4.70
CA TYR A 194 9.78 10.13 3.30
C TYR A 194 9.87 11.47 2.54
N GLU A 195 10.71 11.50 1.50
CA GLU A 195 11.05 12.69 0.72
C GLU A 195 11.43 13.90 1.58
N PHE A 196 12.42 13.70 2.47
CA PHE A 196 12.81 14.70 3.47
C PHE A 196 13.22 16.07 2.87
N ASP A 197 13.65 16.06 1.62
CA ASP A 197 14.12 17.20 0.83
C ASP A 197 13.04 17.79 -0.07
N ASN A 198 11.85 17.21 -0.13
CA ASN A 198 10.70 17.82 -0.81
C ASN A 198 10.27 19.10 -0.06
N PRO A 199 10.32 20.28 -0.69
CA PRO A 199 9.95 21.54 -0.05
C PRO A 199 8.54 21.54 0.56
N ASP A 200 7.59 20.84 -0.07
CA ASP A 200 6.20 20.80 0.37
C ASP A 200 6.02 20.06 1.70
N PHE A 201 6.99 19.22 2.09
CA PHE A 201 6.97 18.49 3.35
C PHE A 201 7.61 19.24 4.51
N ASN A 202 8.17 20.43 4.26
CA ASN A 202 8.56 21.37 5.30
C ASN A 202 9.59 20.85 6.31
N TYR A 203 10.41 19.83 5.98
CA TYR A 203 11.50 19.37 6.85
C TYR A 203 12.75 20.25 6.74
N ALA A 204 12.95 20.90 5.59
CA ALA A 204 14.10 21.76 5.32
C ALA A 204 14.18 23.03 6.20
N HIS A 205 13.10 23.36 6.92
CA HIS A 205 13.11 24.45 7.89
C HIS A 205 13.97 24.12 9.13
N ASP A 206 14.07 22.85 9.51
CA ASP A 206 14.95 22.40 10.60
C ASP A 206 15.42 20.94 10.33
N PRO A 207 16.44 20.76 9.46
CA PRO A 207 16.98 19.44 9.13
C PRO A 207 17.49 18.67 10.36
N ASN A 208 18.02 19.39 11.36
CA ASN A 208 18.50 18.77 12.59
C ASN A 208 17.35 18.21 13.43
N LEU A 209 16.20 18.87 13.47
CA LEU A 209 15.02 18.33 14.13
C LEU A 209 14.43 17.13 13.38
N TYR A 210 14.45 17.14 12.04
CA TYR A 210 14.11 15.96 11.25
C TYR A 210 15.00 14.76 11.61
N ARG A 211 16.32 14.95 11.68
CA ARG A 211 17.28 13.91 12.11
C ARG A 211 16.93 13.35 13.48
N GLN A 212 16.64 14.23 14.44
CA GLN A 212 16.26 13.80 15.79
C GLN A 212 14.96 12.99 15.81
N ALA A 213 13.94 13.41 15.06
CA ALA A 213 12.67 12.68 14.96
C ALA A 213 12.85 11.30 14.30
N PHE A 214 13.64 11.22 13.23
CA PHE A 214 13.99 9.96 12.58
C PHE A 214 14.65 9.00 13.59
N SER A 215 15.75 9.44 14.22
CA SER A 215 16.49 8.64 15.20
C SER A 215 15.62 8.27 16.42
N TYR A 216 14.67 9.11 16.80
CA TYR A 216 13.74 8.83 17.89
C TYR A 216 12.86 7.60 17.60
N ILE A 217 12.23 7.56 16.43
CA ILE A 217 11.38 6.45 15.98
C ILE A 217 12.22 5.19 15.80
N ALA A 218 13.35 5.30 15.07
CA ALA A 218 14.25 4.17 14.84
C ALA A 218 14.72 3.55 16.16
N ARG A 219 15.11 4.37 17.14
CA ARG A 219 15.50 3.92 18.48
C ARG A 219 14.37 3.21 19.23
N LYS A 220 13.13 3.70 19.16
CA LYS A 220 11.98 3.06 19.83
C LYS A 220 11.70 1.68 19.23
N CYS A 221 11.73 1.54 17.91
CA CYS A 221 11.59 0.23 17.27
C CYS A 221 12.75 -0.71 17.61
N ARG A 222 14.00 -0.22 17.59
CA ARG A 222 15.17 -1.06 17.89
C ARG A 222 15.27 -1.52 19.34
N LYS A 223 14.69 -0.78 20.29
CA LYS A 223 14.57 -1.24 21.67
C LYS A 223 13.54 -2.37 21.82
N HIS A 224 12.61 -2.50 20.88
CA HIS A 224 11.59 -3.53 20.87
C HIS A 224 12.01 -4.68 19.95
N LYS A 225 12.49 -5.79 20.51
CA LYS A 225 13.11 -6.91 19.76
C LYS A 225 12.27 -7.38 18.57
N ALA A 226 10.96 -7.56 18.74
CA ALA A 226 10.08 -7.96 17.64
C ALA A 226 10.04 -6.94 16.49
N CYS A 227 9.98 -5.64 16.79
CA CYS A 227 10.03 -4.58 15.78
C CYS A 227 11.41 -4.53 15.11
N GLN A 228 12.48 -4.54 15.90
CA GLN A 228 13.86 -4.56 15.39
C GLN A 228 14.10 -5.68 14.38
N ARG A 229 13.64 -6.89 14.69
CA ARG A 229 13.80 -8.07 13.85
C ARG A 229 13.07 -7.94 12.50
N ARG A 230 11.91 -7.30 12.52
CA ARG A 230 10.99 -7.23 11.36
C ARG A 230 11.12 -5.95 10.54
N THR A 231 11.90 -4.96 10.97
CA THR A 231 11.94 -3.64 10.33
C THR A 231 13.30 -3.34 9.71
N GLU A 232 13.28 -2.67 8.56
CA GLU A 232 14.39 -1.89 8.01
C GLU A 232 13.99 -0.42 7.96
N MET A 233 14.86 0.46 8.47
CA MET A 233 14.67 1.91 8.46
C MET A 233 15.18 2.50 7.16
N VAL A 234 14.29 3.14 6.40
CA VAL A 234 14.59 3.73 5.09
C VAL A 234 14.63 5.24 5.19
N TRP A 235 15.76 5.84 4.81
CA TRP A 235 15.90 7.29 4.65
C TRP A 235 15.76 7.65 3.17
N HIS A 236 14.68 8.36 2.81
CA HIS A 236 14.22 8.46 1.43
C HIS A 236 14.20 9.92 0.95
N SER A 237 14.96 10.21 -0.12
CA SER A 237 15.00 11.50 -0.82
C SER A 237 13.99 11.55 -1.97
N TRP A 238 13.42 12.74 -2.19
CA TRP A 238 12.60 13.10 -3.35
C TRP A 238 13.37 12.97 -4.68
N GLY A 239 14.70 13.07 -4.65
CA GLY A 239 15.54 12.89 -5.84
C GLY A 239 15.31 13.94 -6.93
N ALA A 240 14.82 15.13 -6.55
CA ALA A 240 14.47 16.19 -7.49
C ALA A 240 15.10 17.55 -7.15
N GLY A 241 16.33 17.49 -6.63
CA GLY A 241 17.11 18.65 -6.18
C GLY A 241 16.88 18.96 -4.71
N LEU A 242 17.90 19.56 -4.09
CA LEU A 242 17.88 19.94 -2.68
C LEU A 242 17.40 21.38 -2.47
N PRO A 243 16.71 21.68 -1.36
CA PRO A 243 16.45 23.06 -0.95
C PRO A 243 17.73 23.90 -0.86
N TYR A 244 17.61 25.19 -1.19
CA TYR A 244 18.75 26.11 -1.22
C TYR A 244 19.54 26.11 0.11
N ASN A 245 20.88 26.08 0.02
CA ASN A 245 21.82 25.98 1.15
C ASN A 245 21.73 24.70 2.00
N THR A 246 21.17 23.62 1.47
CA THR A 246 21.20 22.31 2.15
C THR A 246 21.96 21.27 1.34
N THR A 247 22.43 20.24 2.04
CA THR A 247 23.09 19.05 1.52
C THR A 247 22.37 17.81 2.05
N LEU A 248 22.58 16.65 1.41
CA LEU A 248 22.09 15.36 1.92
C LEU A 248 22.54 15.11 3.38
N GLN A 249 23.75 15.53 3.72
CA GLN A 249 24.32 15.36 5.06
C GLN A 249 23.55 16.12 6.15
N ASP A 250 22.91 17.24 5.82
CA ASP A 250 22.16 18.06 6.78
C ASP A 250 20.91 17.34 7.31
N PHE A 251 20.36 16.41 6.52
CA PHE A 251 19.19 15.60 6.87
C PHE A 251 19.54 14.18 7.30
N TYR A 252 20.78 13.73 7.09
CA TYR A 252 21.15 12.33 7.33
C TYR A 252 21.26 12.02 8.83
N PRO A 253 20.42 11.14 9.40
CA PRO A 253 20.42 10.87 10.85
C PRO A 253 21.64 10.06 11.29
N GLY A 254 22.37 9.45 10.35
CA GLY A 254 23.59 8.69 10.56
C GLY A 254 23.41 7.21 10.25
N ASN A 255 24.52 6.57 9.89
CA ASN A 255 24.60 5.13 9.58
C ASN A 255 24.03 4.26 10.70
N ASP A 256 24.13 4.73 11.94
CA ASP A 256 23.55 4.00 13.04
C ASP A 256 22.05 3.82 12.86
N TRP A 257 21.31 4.80 12.37
CA TRP A 257 19.83 4.76 12.35
C TRP A 257 19.23 4.33 11.01
N VAL A 258 20.04 4.30 9.94
CA VAL A 258 19.57 4.07 8.56
C VAL A 258 20.03 2.70 8.08
N ASP A 259 19.08 1.88 7.66
CA ASP A 259 19.35 0.56 7.10
C ASP A 259 19.38 0.64 5.56
N TRP A 260 18.52 1.49 4.95
CA TRP A 260 18.39 1.68 3.50
C TRP A 260 18.30 3.16 3.10
N ILE A 261 18.80 3.49 1.90
CA ILE A 261 18.62 4.83 1.31
C ILE A 261 17.69 4.74 0.10
N GLY A 262 16.63 5.55 0.12
CA GLY A 262 15.60 5.58 -0.91
C GLY A 262 15.69 6.81 -1.82
N VAL A 263 15.23 6.67 -3.06
CA VAL A 263 15.04 7.79 -4.00
C VAL A 263 13.71 7.66 -4.75
N SER A 264 13.05 8.78 -5.07
CA SER A 264 11.88 8.81 -5.97
C SER A 264 12.30 9.01 -7.43
N VAL A 265 11.72 8.24 -8.35
CA VAL A 265 11.99 8.28 -9.80
C VAL A 265 10.70 8.55 -10.56
N PHE A 266 10.55 9.77 -11.05
CA PHE A 266 9.41 10.25 -11.83
C PHE A 266 9.89 10.90 -13.14
N GLN A 267 9.83 12.23 -13.26
CA GLN A 267 10.16 12.95 -14.50
C GLN A 267 11.66 13.23 -14.75
N GLN A 268 12.58 12.76 -13.90
CA GLN A 268 14.01 13.07 -14.01
C GLN A 268 14.60 12.75 -15.39
N PHE A 269 14.06 11.75 -16.09
CA PHE A 269 14.51 11.36 -17.44
C PHE A 269 13.97 12.24 -18.57
N TYR A 270 13.12 13.23 -18.30
CA TYR A 270 12.51 14.09 -19.31
C TYR A 270 13.22 15.44 -19.37
N PRO A 271 14.08 15.71 -20.39
CA PRO A 271 14.90 16.91 -20.42
C PRO A 271 14.11 18.22 -20.42
N ILE A 272 12.88 18.19 -20.97
CA ILE A 272 11.98 19.34 -21.00
C ILE A 272 11.54 19.79 -19.60
N LEU A 273 11.56 18.89 -18.61
CA LEU A 273 11.14 19.16 -17.23
C LEU A 273 12.30 19.43 -16.26
N HIS A 274 13.55 19.41 -16.73
CA HIS A 274 14.74 19.66 -15.88
C HIS A 274 14.78 21.08 -15.29
N ARG A 275 14.03 22.02 -15.87
CA ARG A 275 13.92 23.41 -15.38
C ARG A 275 12.68 23.65 -14.53
N THR A 276 11.89 22.60 -14.29
CA THR A 276 10.67 22.64 -13.49
C THR A 276 10.83 21.78 -12.23
N TYR A 277 9.75 21.60 -11.48
CA TYR A 277 9.70 20.63 -10.39
C TYR A 277 9.88 19.22 -10.95
N GLY A 278 10.82 18.45 -10.39
CA GLY A 278 11.05 17.06 -10.82
C GLY A 278 12.50 16.62 -11.01
N GLY A 279 13.45 17.55 -10.96
CA GLY A 279 14.88 17.26 -10.98
C GLY A 279 15.41 16.67 -12.29
N THR A 280 16.61 16.10 -12.18
CA THR A 280 17.42 15.59 -13.27
C THR A 280 18.02 14.23 -12.91
N PRO A 281 18.60 13.48 -13.87
CA PRO A 281 19.29 12.24 -13.55
C PRO A 281 20.50 12.46 -12.61
N GLN A 282 21.08 13.66 -12.61
CA GLN A 282 22.17 14.00 -11.69
C GLN A 282 21.69 14.04 -10.24
N ASP A 283 20.46 14.47 -9.98
CA ASP A 283 19.89 14.47 -8.62
C ASP A 283 19.73 13.04 -8.11
N LEU A 284 19.31 12.10 -8.97
CA LEU A 284 19.29 10.67 -8.65
C LEU A 284 20.70 10.13 -8.35
N HIS A 285 21.68 10.45 -9.20
CA HIS A 285 23.07 10.03 -9.01
C HIS A 285 23.64 10.55 -7.69
N ASN A 286 23.35 11.80 -7.32
CA ASN A 286 23.80 12.38 -6.05
C ASN A 286 23.33 11.56 -4.83
N VAL A 287 22.07 11.11 -4.83
CA VAL A 287 21.52 10.28 -3.73
C VAL A 287 22.13 8.87 -3.73
N LEU A 288 22.25 8.25 -4.91
CA LEU A 288 22.76 6.88 -5.03
C LEU A 288 24.26 6.79 -4.72
N GLU A 289 25.04 7.80 -5.11
CA GLU A 289 26.46 7.91 -4.76
C GLU A 289 26.65 8.21 -3.28
N PHE A 290 25.78 9.02 -2.67
CA PHE A 290 25.76 9.22 -1.22
C PHE A 290 25.49 7.89 -0.49
N ALA A 291 24.57 7.07 -0.99
CA ALA A 291 24.31 5.76 -0.41
C ALA A 291 25.51 4.81 -0.49
N ALA A 292 26.16 4.76 -1.65
CA ALA A 292 27.38 3.98 -1.83
C ALA A 292 28.51 4.44 -0.87
N ALA A 293 28.68 5.75 -0.70
CA ALA A 293 29.67 6.31 0.23
C ALA A 293 29.39 5.97 1.71
N HIS A 294 28.14 5.65 2.05
CA HIS A 294 27.72 5.27 3.40
C HIS A 294 27.62 3.75 3.61
N GLY A 295 27.91 2.95 2.58
CA GLY A 295 27.79 1.48 2.63
C GLY A 295 26.34 1.01 2.78
N ARG A 296 25.36 1.76 2.25
CA ARG A 296 23.94 1.44 2.41
C ARG A 296 23.32 0.92 1.12
N PRO A 297 22.48 -0.13 1.20
CA PRO A 297 21.69 -0.57 0.05
C PRO A 297 20.69 0.51 -0.37
N THR A 298 20.36 0.50 -1.66
CA THR A 298 19.50 1.51 -2.28
C THR A 298 18.16 0.93 -2.71
N MET A 299 17.13 1.76 -2.61
CA MET A 299 15.77 1.47 -3.05
C MET A 299 15.29 2.60 -3.97
N ILE A 300 14.67 2.27 -5.10
CA ILE A 300 13.75 3.20 -5.75
C ILE A 300 12.44 3.10 -4.97
N ALA A 301 12.22 4.05 -4.06
CA ALA A 301 11.16 3.98 -3.06
C ALA A 301 9.81 4.39 -3.62
N GLU A 302 9.80 5.25 -4.64
CA GLU A 302 8.62 5.60 -5.42
C GLU A 302 9.02 5.69 -6.88
N SER A 303 8.20 5.17 -7.78
CA SER A 303 8.42 5.41 -9.19
C SER A 303 7.17 5.26 -10.04
N THR A 304 7.05 6.15 -11.02
CA THR A 304 6.07 6.03 -12.09
C THR A 304 6.44 6.95 -13.27
N PRO A 305 6.07 6.62 -14.52
CA PRO A 305 6.24 7.54 -15.63
C PRO A 305 5.29 8.74 -15.49
N PHE A 306 5.77 9.85 -14.94
CA PHE A 306 4.99 11.09 -14.83
C PHE A 306 4.46 11.52 -16.21
N GLY A 307 3.20 11.94 -16.30
CA GLY A 307 2.50 12.17 -17.57
C GLY A 307 1.78 10.94 -18.14
N GLY A 308 1.87 9.78 -17.47
CA GLY A 308 1.18 8.56 -17.84
C GLY A 308 1.87 7.75 -18.95
N ILE A 309 1.30 6.57 -19.22
CA ILE A 309 1.74 5.66 -20.29
C ILE A 309 1.27 6.14 -21.68
N HIS A 310 0.03 6.66 -21.77
CA HIS A 310 -0.55 7.15 -23.02
C HIS A 310 -0.52 8.67 -23.14
N ASN A 311 -0.26 9.15 -24.37
CA ASN A 311 -0.27 10.57 -24.73
C ASN A 311 0.55 11.46 -23.78
N ASN A 312 1.66 10.91 -23.27
CA ASN A 312 2.50 11.61 -22.32
C ASN A 312 3.02 12.92 -22.94
N PRO A 313 2.62 14.10 -22.41
CA PRO A 313 2.91 15.38 -23.05
C PRO A 313 4.36 15.85 -22.85
N HIS A 314 5.15 15.10 -22.06
CA HIS A 314 6.51 15.45 -21.67
C HIS A 314 7.58 14.71 -22.48
N ILE A 315 7.17 13.77 -23.33
CA ILE A 315 8.07 13.03 -24.22
C ILE A 315 7.78 13.37 -25.69
N PRO A 316 8.80 13.34 -26.58
CA PRO A 316 8.56 13.51 -28.01
C PRO A 316 7.61 12.44 -28.56
N THR A 317 6.73 12.81 -29.50
CA THR A 317 5.79 11.87 -30.13
C THR A 317 6.46 10.73 -30.91
N THR A 318 7.75 10.86 -31.20
CA THR A 318 8.58 9.83 -31.84
C THR A 318 9.16 8.82 -30.87
N THR A 319 9.00 9.02 -29.56
CA THR A 319 9.57 8.18 -28.50
C THR A 319 8.44 7.55 -27.70
N ASP A 320 8.47 6.23 -27.54
CA ASP A 320 7.53 5.51 -26.69
C ASP A 320 7.92 5.62 -25.20
N ILE A 321 6.98 5.38 -24.30
CA ILE A 321 7.21 5.52 -22.86
C ILE A 321 8.18 4.48 -22.30
N TRP A 322 8.30 3.30 -22.94
CA TRP A 322 9.27 2.29 -22.53
C TRP A 322 10.69 2.82 -22.69
N THR A 323 11.00 3.35 -23.88
CA THR A 323 12.28 3.97 -24.19
C THR A 323 12.52 5.22 -23.35
N ALA A 324 11.49 6.03 -23.10
CA ALA A 324 11.64 7.30 -22.38
C ALA A 324 11.82 7.15 -20.87
N TRP A 325 11.27 6.10 -20.25
CA TRP A 325 11.21 6.00 -18.79
C TRP A 325 11.56 4.61 -18.22
N PHE A 326 10.95 3.54 -18.72
CA PHE A 326 11.18 2.19 -18.17
C PHE A 326 12.60 1.72 -18.41
N ALA A 327 13.11 1.82 -19.64
CA ALA A 327 14.47 1.41 -19.97
C ALA A 327 15.54 2.21 -19.17
N PRO A 328 15.47 3.56 -19.08
CA PRO A 328 16.35 4.33 -18.19
C PRO A 328 16.27 3.93 -16.72
N THR A 329 15.08 3.59 -16.22
CA THR A 329 14.89 3.11 -14.84
C THR A 329 15.59 1.76 -14.64
N LEU A 330 15.43 0.83 -15.58
CA LEU A 330 16.11 -0.47 -15.56
C LEU A 330 17.64 -0.32 -15.67
N ASP A 331 18.12 0.64 -16.46
CA ASP A 331 19.55 0.99 -16.53
C ASP A 331 20.07 1.55 -15.20
N LEU A 332 19.30 2.40 -14.54
CA LEU A 332 19.64 2.93 -13.22
C LEU A 332 19.74 1.81 -12.18
N ILE A 333 18.78 0.87 -12.18
CA ILE A 333 18.77 -0.30 -11.29
C ILE A 333 20.02 -1.16 -11.49
N ARG A 334 20.42 -1.41 -12.74
CA ARG A 334 21.65 -2.14 -13.07
C ARG A 334 22.90 -1.38 -12.64
N LYS A 335 23.00 -0.08 -12.96
CA LYS A 335 24.19 0.74 -12.70
C LYS A 335 24.55 0.80 -11.21
N TYR A 336 23.55 0.94 -10.34
CA TYR A 336 23.76 1.12 -8.90
C TYR A 336 23.42 -0.14 -8.07
N GLU A 337 23.19 -1.28 -8.73
CA GLU A 337 22.78 -2.52 -8.08
C GLU A 337 21.63 -2.33 -7.08
N ILE A 338 20.59 -1.62 -7.52
CA ILE A 338 19.47 -1.23 -6.65
C ILE A 338 18.76 -2.48 -6.13
N GLY A 339 18.60 -2.57 -4.81
CA GLY A 339 18.11 -3.74 -4.11
C GLY A 339 16.58 -3.83 -4.02
N MET A 340 15.86 -2.73 -4.20
CA MET A 340 14.39 -2.74 -4.28
C MET A 340 13.88 -1.71 -5.28
N TRP A 341 12.86 -2.08 -6.06
CA TRP A 341 12.19 -1.19 -7.00
C TRP A 341 10.69 -1.17 -6.74
N SER A 342 10.20 0.00 -6.34
CA SER A 342 8.80 0.24 -6.03
C SER A 342 8.13 0.98 -7.18
N TYR A 343 7.21 0.30 -7.87
CA TYR A 343 6.46 0.85 -9.00
C TYR A 343 5.01 1.15 -8.58
N ILE A 344 4.55 2.36 -8.89
CA ILE A 344 3.19 2.81 -8.61
C ILE A 344 2.34 2.59 -9.86
N ASN A 345 1.46 1.58 -9.78
CA ASN A 345 0.60 1.13 -10.89
C ASN A 345 -0.84 1.61 -10.63
N CYS A 346 -1.15 2.88 -10.90
CA CYS A 346 -2.48 3.41 -10.65
C CYS A 346 -2.94 4.40 -11.73
N ASN A 347 -4.24 4.64 -11.75
CA ASN A 347 -4.80 5.78 -12.47
C ASN A 347 -4.84 7.00 -11.54
N TRP A 348 -3.78 7.80 -11.56
CA TRP A 348 -3.67 8.99 -10.71
C TRP A 348 -4.79 9.99 -10.98
N GLU A 349 -5.22 10.14 -12.24
CA GLU A 349 -6.30 11.06 -12.61
C GLU A 349 -7.68 10.66 -12.05
N ALA A 350 -7.83 9.40 -11.62
CA ALA A 350 -9.03 8.94 -10.92
C ALA A 350 -9.01 9.25 -9.41
N GLN A 351 -7.85 9.60 -8.85
CA GLN A 351 -7.67 9.86 -7.42
C GLN A 351 -7.85 11.37 -7.13
N PRO A 352 -8.73 11.77 -6.18
CA PRO A 352 -9.08 13.18 -5.97
C PRO A 352 -7.90 14.13 -5.75
N ALA A 353 -6.85 13.71 -5.04
CA ALA A 353 -5.69 14.53 -4.73
C ALA A 353 -4.77 14.75 -5.94
N TRP A 354 -4.80 13.84 -6.92
CA TRP A 354 -3.89 13.86 -8.08
C TRP A 354 -4.57 14.27 -9.38
N LYS A 355 -5.89 14.36 -9.39
CA LYS A 355 -6.67 14.78 -10.55
C LYS A 355 -6.22 16.15 -11.06
N GLY A 356 -5.79 16.19 -12.32
CA GLY A 356 -5.31 17.39 -12.99
C GLY A 356 -3.90 17.82 -12.61
N VAL A 357 -3.19 17.07 -11.77
CA VAL A 357 -1.76 17.31 -11.46
C VAL A 357 -0.88 16.89 -12.64
N GLY A 358 -1.34 15.92 -13.45
CA GLY A 358 -0.64 15.48 -14.65
C GLY A 358 0.20 14.22 -14.47
N PHE A 359 0.00 13.47 -13.39
CA PHE A 359 0.63 12.14 -13.24
C PHE A 359 0.12 11.14 -14.28
N GLY A 360 -1.14 11.27 -14.72
CA GLY A 360 -1.72 10.44 -15.77
C GLY A 360 -2.16 9.07 -15.29
N ASP A 361 -2.22 8.10 -16.22
CA ASP A 361 -2.53 6.71 -15.93
C ASP A 361 -1.28 5.85 -16.15
N THR A 362 -0.85 5.17 -15.10
CA THR A 362 0.39 4.39 -15.05
C THR A 362 0.13 2.92 -14.81
N ARG A 363 -1.10 2.46 -15.00
CA ARG A 363 -1.41 1.03 -15.00
C ARG A 363 -0.82 0.38 -16.24
N LEU A 364 0.02 -0.62 -16.06
CA LEU A 364 0.70 -1.33 -17.16
C LEU A 364 -0.30 -1.94 -18.15
N SER A 365 -1.48 -2.31 -17.69
CA SER A 365 -2.53 -2.99 -18.45
C SER A 365 -3.21 -2.14 -19.52
N ILE A 366 -3.11 -0.81 -19.43
CA ILE A 366 -3.77 0.08 -20.39
C ILE A 366 -3.09 0.03 -21.76
N ASP A 367 -1.86 -0.49 -21.82
CA ASP A 367 -1.11 -0.68 -23.06
C ASP A 367 -0.57 -2.12 -23.17
N PRO A 368 -1.08 -2.92 -24.12
CA PRO A 368 -0.62 -4.30 -24.31
C PRO A 368 0.87 -4.43 -24.62
N MET A 369 1.48 -3.44 -25.30
CA MET A 369 2.90 -3.47 -25.61
C MET A 369 3.73 -3.21 -24.36
N ILE A 370 3.31 -2.28 -23.50
CA ILE A 370 3.98 -2.03 -22.21
C ILE A 370 3.84 -3.23 -21.27
N MET A 371 2.66 -3.85 -21.21
CA MET A 371 2.47 -5.08 -20.44
C MET A 371 3.35 -6.23 -20.96
N GLU A 372 3.52 -6.37 -22.28
CA GLU A 372 4.42 -7.38 -22.87
C GLU A 372 5.89 -7.11 -22.53
N GLN A 373 6.34 -5.86 -22.66
CA GLN A 373 7.70 -5.43 -22.30
C GLN A 373 7.98 -5.61 -20.80
N TRP A 374 7.03 -5.24 -19.94
CA TRP A 374 7.10 -5.48 -18.51
C TRP A 374 7.24 -6.97 -18.20
N HIS A 375 6.41 -7.80 -18.84
CA HIS A 375 6.52 -9.24 -18.67
C HIS A 375 7.88 -9.77 -19.12
N GLU A 376 8.41 -9.33 -20.26
CA GLU A 376 9.70 -9.78 -20.79
C GLU A 376 10.89 -9.36 -19.91
N HIS A 377 10.93 -8.09 -19.50
CA HIS A 377 12.09 -7.51 -18.83
C HIS A 377 12.01 -7.54 -17.30
N VAL A 378 10.81 -7.67 -16.73
CA VAL A 378 10.59 -7.67 -15.28
C VAL A 378 10.15 -9.06 -14.80
N ILE A 379 9.01 -9.56 -15.27
CA ILE A 379 8.41 -10.81 -14.74
C ILE A 379 9.18 -12.07 -15.16
N ALA A 380 9.61 -12.15 -16.42
CA ALA A 380 10.40 -13.27 -16.95
C ALA A 380 11.88 -13.14 -16.63
N SER A 381 12.32 -11.96 -16.19
CA SER A 381 13.69 -11.71 -15.78
C SER A 381 13.97 -12.33 -14.42
N ARG A 382 15.12 -12.98 -14.28
CA ARG A 382 15.59 -13.46 -12.98
C ARG A 382 16.10 -12.35 -12.07
N ARG A 383 16.14 -11.09 -12.52
CA ARG A 383 16.62 -9.95 -11.71
C ARG A 383 15.61 -9.56 -10.63
N PHE A 384 14.33 -9.52 -10.98
CA PHE A 384 13.28 -8.98 -10.12
C PHE A 384 12.61 -10.13 -9.38
N VAL A 385 12.67 -10.07 -8.05
CA VAL A 385 12.16 -11.15 -7.22
C VAL A 385 10.75 -10.82 -6.74
N ARG A 386 9.89 -11.83 -6.81
CA ARG A 386 8.49 -11.85 -6.35
C ARG A 386 8.39 -12.68 -5.07
N ALA A 387 7.22 -12.67 -4.43
CA ALA A 387 7.01 -13.31 -3.14
C ALA A 387 7.37 -14.80 -3.08
N ILE A 388 7.27 -15.51 -4.21
CA ILE A 388 7.58 -16.95 -4.29
C ILE A 388 8.98 -17.26 -4.83
N ASP A 389 9.67 -16.27 -5.41
CA ASP A 389 10.96 -16.54 -6.05
C ASP A 389 12.04 -16.80 -5.01
N TYR A 390 11.94 -16.13 -3.86
CA TYR A 390 12.80 -16.28 -2.71
C TYR A 390 12.03 -16.02 -1.43
N GLU A 391 12.51 -16.62 -0.35
CA GLU A 391 12.15 -16.20 0.98
C GLU A 391 12.61 -14.76 1.20
N LEU A 392 11.67 -13.83 1.39
CA LEU A 392 12.01 -12.49 1.83
C LEU A 392 12.81 -12.63 3.13
N CYS A 393 13.88 -11.84 3.27
CA CYS A 393 14.70 -11.95 4.47
C CYS A 393 13.82 -11.87 5.73
N GLY A 394 14.18 -12.61 6.78
CA GLY A 394 13.45 -12.54 8.03
C GLY A 394 12.04 -13.15 8.00
N ASN A 395 11.77 -14.11 7.11
CA ASN A 395 10.80 -15.15 7.46
C ASN A 395 11.35 -15.93 8.65
N TYR A 396 10.94 -15.53 9.86
CA TYR A 396 11.26 -16.26 11.06
C TYR A 396 10.16 -17.28 11.30
N PRO A 397 10.40 -18.58 11.10
CA PRO A 397 9.45 -19.60 11.50
C PRO A 397 9.33 -19.58 13.04
N GLY A 398 8.14 -19.28 13.56
CA GLY A 398 7.68 -19.92 14.80
C GLY A 398 7.59 -19.12 16.11
N ASP A 399 8.11 -17.90 16.26
CA ASP A 399 8.04 -17.18 17.56
C ASP A 399 6.99 -16.07 17.60
N TYR A 400 5.74 -16.41 17.28
CA TYR A 400 4.64 -15.44 17.27
C TYR A 400 4.03 -15.13 18.65
N TYR A 401 4.45 -15.76 19.75
CA TYR A 401 3.72 -15.63 21.03
C TYR A 401 4.51 -15.68 22.35
N ASN A 402 5.85 -15.73 22.35
CA ASN A 402 6.62 -15.98 23.60
C ASN A 402 7.46 -14.80 24.14
N ASP A 403 7.17 -13.56 23.75
CA ASP A 403 7.67 -12.40 24.51
C ASP A 403 6.66 -12.02 25.59
N HIS A 404 6.80 -12.63 26.78
CA HIS A 404 6.10 -12.28 28.04
C HIS A 404 6.36 -10.82 28.50
N GLU A 405 7.02 -9.98 27.70
CA GLU A 405 7.28 -8.57 27.99
C GLU A 405 6.03 -7.69 27.73
N PHE A 406 4.96 -8.25 27.17
CA PHE A 406 3.70 -7.56 26.89
C PHE A 406 2.68 -7.54 28.03
N ASP A 407 2.82 -8.40 29.03
CA ASP A 407 1.74 -8.68 30.00
C ASP A 407 1.43 -7.54 31.00
N TYR A 408 2.15 -6.42 30.99
CA TYR A 408 1.97 -5.37 32.00
C TYR A 408 1.46 -4.01 31.52
N VAL A 409 1.35 -3.74 30.21
CA VAL A 409 1.04 -2.36 29.73
C VAL A 409 -0.07 -2.28 28.68
N SER A 410 -0.39 -3.33 27.93
CA SER A 410 -1.29 -3.19 26.77
C SER A 410 -2.77 -3.50 27.04
N GLN A 411 -3.10 -4.40 27.97
CA GLN A 411 -4.48 -4.92 28.02
C GLN A 411 -5.43 -4.08 28.89
N TYR A 412 -4.91 -3.27 29.83
CA TYR A 412 -5.74 -2.42 30.70
C TYR A 412 -6.09 -1.05 30.11
N ASP A 413 -5.30 -0.50 29.19
CA ASP A 413 -5.56 0.83 28.58
C ASP A 413 -6.39 0.76 27.29
N TYR A 414 -6.38 -0.39 26.59
CA TYR A 414 -7.07 -0.52 25.31
C TYR A 414 -8.60 -0.58 25.43
N ASP A 415 -9.12 -1.25 26.47
CA ASP A 415 -10.57 -1.40 26.68
C ASP A 415 -11.24 -0.17 27.33
N HIS A 416 -10.47 0.72 27.96
CA HIS A 416 -11.05 1.88 28.66
C HIS A 416 -11.28 3.10 27.77
N HIS A 417 -10.62 3.21 26.61
CA HIS A 417 -10.79 4.39 25.72
C HIS A 417 -11.88 4.25 24.64
N TYR A 418 -12.43 3.04 24.42
CA TYR A 418 -13.56 2.86 23.50
C TYR A 418 -14.93 2.78 24.20
N ARG A 419 -14.97 2.91 25.53
CA ARG A 419 -16.20 2.76 26.32
C ARG A 419 -16.45 3.91 27.30
N SER A 420 -16.38 5.16 26.85
CA SER A 420 -17.03 6.27 27.58
C SER A 420 -17.29 7.51 26.71
N LYS A 421 -18.30 7.44 25.83
CA LYS A 421 -19.13 8.59 25.44
C LYS A 421 -20.58 8.16 25.23
N SER A 422 -21.22 7.78 26.33
CA SER A 422 -22.67 7.80 26.46
C SER A 422 -23.02 7.98 27.94
N ALA A 423 -23.11 9.23 28.37
CA ALA A 423 -23.76 9.64 29.60
C ALA A 423 -24.73 10.76 29.19
N GLY A 424 -26.01 10.77 29.55
CA GLY A 424 -26.78 9.84 30.35
C GLY A 424 -28.25 10.28 30.43
N SER A 425 -29.03 9.56 31.23
CA SER A 425 -30.23 10.02 31.95
C SER A 425 -30.46 8.98 33.07
N HIS A 426 -30.21 9.30 34.34
CA HIS A 426 -31.25 9.61 35.34
C HIS A 426 -32.41 8.61 35.34
N ASP A 427 -32.46 7.71 36.34
CA ASP A 427 -33.36 7.82 37.50
C ASP A 427 -33.15 6.66 38.50
N ASP A 428 -33.05 7.04 39.77
CA ASP A 428 -33.52 6.49 41.06
C ASP A 428 -33.75 4.98 41.37
N ASP A 429 -33.41 4.70 42.64
CA ASP A 429 -34.01 3.80 43.64
C ASP A 429 -33.59 2.32 43.84
N ASP A 430 -33.23 2.09 45.12
CA ASP A 430 -33.55 0.99 46.03
C ASP A 430 -32.83 -0.37 46.03
N ASP A 431 -31.97 -0.51 47.04
CA ASP A 431 -32.14 -1.35 48.25
C ASP A 431 -31.90 -2.89 48.24
N PHE A 432 -31.26 -3.33 49.35
CA PHE A 432 -31.16 -4.71 49.91
C PHE A 432 -30.49 -5.87 49.13
N PHE A 433 -29.32 -6.36 49.61
CA PHE A 433 -29.23 -7.59 50.44
C PHE A 433 -27.80 -7.94 50.94
N ARG A 434 -27.75 -8.15 52.26
CA ARG A 434 -26.81 -8.90 53.11
C ARG A 434 -26.04 -10.11 52.50
N LYS A 435 -24.74 -10.23 52.88
CA LYS A 435 -24.10 -11.22 53.83
C LYS A 435 -22.80 -11.88 53.31
N ARG A 436 -21.74 -11.78 54.16
CA ARG A 436 -20.75 -12.80 54.61
C ARG A 436 -19.93 -13.56 53.52
N ASN A 437 -18.62 -13.78 53.64
CA ASN A 437 -17.82 -14.18 54.80
C ASN A 437 -16.30 -14.06 54.54
N ASN A 438 -15.60 -13.79 55.63
CA ASN A 438 -14.17 -13.92 55.94
C ASN A 438 -13.38 -15.04 55.22
N ASN A 439 -12.11 -14.76 54.87
CA ASN A 439 -10.98 -15.42 55.53
C ASN A 439 -9.67 -14.64 55.42
N GLN A 440 -9.01 -14.52 56.57
CA GLN A 440 -7.82 -13.74 56.89
C GLN A 440 -6.70 -14.70 57.28
N LYS A 441 -5.45 -14.50 56.80
CA LYS A 441 -4.20 -14.98 57.45
C LYS A 441 -2.98 -14.10 57.10
N ASP A 442 -2.65 -13.21 58.04
CA ASP A 442 -1.34 -12.85 58.65
C ASP A 442 0.00 -12.78 57.84
N TYR A 443 0.47 -11.55 57.61
CA TYR A 443 1.74 -10.83 57.96
C TYR A 443 3.05 -11.59 58.35
N PRO A 444 4.29 -11.02 58.13
CA PRO A 444 4.69 -9.67 58.63
C PRO A 444 5.74 -8.80 57.87
N ARG A 445 5.60 -7.46 58.04
CA ARG A 445 6.59 -6.34 58.20
C ARG A 445 7.72 -6.16 57.12
N ARG A 446 8.13 -4.97 56.65
CA ARG A 446 8.41 -3.64 57.26
C ARG A 446 8.44 -2.52 56.18
N TYR A 447 8.05 -1.29 56.57
CA TYR A 447 8.56 0.08 56.27
C TYR A 447 9.32 0.33 54.94
N ASP A 448 9.11 1.40 54.16
CA ASP A 448 8.88 2.80 54.57
C ASP A 448 8.29 3.69 53.45
N TYR A 449 7.77 4.84 53.89
CA TYR A 449 7.10 5.95 53.19
C TYR A 449 7.79 6.50 51.93
N PHE A 450 7.01 6.96 50.93
CA PHE A 450 6.98 8.37 50.52
C PHE A 450 5.69 8.70 49.74
N LYS A 451 5.02 9.76 50.21
CA LYS A 451 3.70 10.27 49.83
C LYS A 451 3.91 11.46 48.90
N TRP A 452 3.31 11.46 47.71
CA TRP A 452 3.17 12.67 46.89
C TRP A 452 1.74 13.18 47.01
N ARG A 453 1.62 14.41 47.54
CA ARG A 453 0.42 15.25 47.53
C ARG A 453 0.21 15.78 46.12
N PHE A 454 -1.05 15.80 45.69
CA PHE A 454 -1.56 16.75 44.72
C PHE A 454 -1.93 18.01 45.52
N ASP A 455 -1.29 19.13 45.19
CA ASP A 455 -1.78 20.45 45.56
C ASP A 455 -2.30 21.09 44.26
N ASP A 456 -3.63 21.26 44.23
CA ASP A 456 -4.32 22.21 43.36
C ASP A 456 -3.97 23.62 43.86
N ASP A 457 -3.62 24.53 42.97
CA ASP A 457 -3.83 25.96 43.21
C ASP A 457 -4.21 26.65 41.90
N ASP A 458 -5.43 27.18 41.93
CA ASP A 458 -5.96 28.21 41.05
C ASP A 458 -5.05 29.45 41.07
N ASP A 459 -4.84 30.07 39.91
CA ASP A 459 -4.78 31.53 39.88
C ASP A 459 -5.24 32.11 38.53
N LYS A 460 -6.26 32.95 38.64
CA LYS A 460 -6.82 33.79 37.58
C LYS A 460 -6.06 35.11 37.54
N VAL A 461 -5.56 35.53 36.37
CA VAL A 461 -5.42 36.96 36.03
C VAL A 461 -5.73 37.17 34.54
N SER A 462 -6.45 38.25 34.29
CA SER A 462 -7.16 38.69 33.09
C SER A 462 -6.38 39.71 32.22
N ASN A 463 -6.95 39.97 31.04
CA ASN A 463 -6.83 41.12 30.11
C ASN A 463 -5.68 41.08 29.09
N ASP A 464 -5.97 40.82 27.81
CA ASP A 464 -6.48 41.73 26.74
C ASP A 464 -5.33 42.41 25.98
N ASP A 465 -5.07 41.97 24.73
CA ASP A 465 -5.52 42.65 23.50
C ASP A 465 -4.68 42.25 22.26
N GLY A 466 -5.36 41.99 21.14
CA GLY A 466 -4.89 42.46 19.82
C GLY A 466 -4.47 41.45 18.74
N ASN A 467 -5.45 41.08 17.89
CA ASN A 467 -5.36 40.84 16.43
C ASN A 467 -4.68 39.56 15.88
N LYS A 468 -5.46 38.61 15.33
CA LYS A 468 -5.87 38.44 13.88
C LYS A 468 -4.70 37.97 12.99
N TRP A 469 -4.72 36.82 12.29
CA TRP A 469 -5.77 36.22 11.43
C TRP A 469 -5.66 34.69 11.31
N ILE A 470 -6.81 34.01 11.17
CA ILE A 470 -6.99 32.59 10.81
C ILE A 470 -7.93 32.55 9.59
N TRP A 471 -7.60 31.73 8.58
CA TRP A 471 -8.54 31.12 7.61
C TRP A 471 -8.54 29.61 7.88
N GLY A 472 -9.63 28.83 7.82
CA GLY A 472 -11.04 29.10 7.63
C GLY A 472 -11.82 27.84 8.03
N LYS A 473 -12.92 28.02 8.77
CA LYS A 473 -13.86 26.96 9.15
C LYS A 473 -14.92 26.77 8.07
N GLU A 474 -15.20 25.51 7.74
CA GLU A 474 -16.44 25.10 7.09
C GLU A 474 -17.65 25.35 8.00
N ARG A 475 -18.75 25.78 7.38
CA ARG A 475 -20.08 25.87 7.97
C ARG A 475 -20.76 24.51 7.83
N ASN A 476 -21.14 23.95 8.98
CA ASN A 476 -22.20 22.95 9.10
C ASN A 476 -23.53 23.69 9.29
N ASP A 477 -24.47 23.52 8.38
CA ASP A 477 -25.89 23.76 8.58
C ASP A 477 -26.60 22.40 8.75
N GLY A 478 -26.73 22.00 10.01
CA GLY A 478 -27.51 20.84 10.40
C GLY A 478 -29.00 21.07 10.20
N ARG A 479 -29.61 20.21 9.38
CA ARG A 479 -30.98 19.68 9.59
C ARG A 479 -31.04 18.28 8.97
N GLY A 480 -31.26 17.26 9.80
CA GLY A 480 -31.84 15.99 9.34
C GLY A 480 -31.20 14.69 9.82
N ASP A 481 -30.87 14.53 11.10
CA ASP A 481 -30.62 13.19 11.67
C ASP A 481 -31.92 12.60 12.22
N ALA A 482 -32.61 11.81 11.38
CA ALA A 482 -33.48 10.71 11.79
C ALA A 482 -33.99 9.97 10.54
N LEU A 483 -33.24 8.97 10.03
CA LEU A 483 -33.71 7.81 9.24
C LEU A 483 -32.56 7.18 8.43
N TRP A 484 -31.60 6.47 9.04
CA TRP A 484 -30.67 5.62 8.27
C TRP A 484 -30.24 4.30 8.93
N ASN A 485 -31.04 3.76 9.85
CA ASN A 485 -30.90 2.37 10.32
C ASN A 485 -32.14 1.55 9.92
N ALA A 486 -32.38 1.33 8.61
CA ALA A 486 -33.35 0.33 8.11
C ALA A 486 -33.36 0.06 6.59
N VAL A 487 -32.39 0.48 5.76
CA VAL A 487 -32.46 0.21 4.30
C VAL A 487 -31.13 -0.29 3.74
N LEU A 488 -30.84 -1.55 4.02
CA LEU A 488 -29.82 -2.33 3.32
C LEU A 488 -30.32 -3.79 3.17
N PRO A 489 -31.49 -3.95 2.52
CA PRO A 489 -31.60 -5.00 1.49
C PRO A 489 -32.44 -4.59 0.24
N ILE A 490 -32.44 -3.32 -0.19
CA ILE A 490 -33.26 -2.87 -1.35
C ILE A 490 -32.46 -2.34 -2.56
N VAL A 491 -31.12 -2.23 -2.47
CA VAL A 491 -30.30 -1.72 -3.59
C VAL A 491 -29.85 -2.80 -4.60
N MET A 492 -30.21 -4.08 -4.38
CA MET A 492 -29.95 -5.17 -5.35
C MET A 492 -31.12 -5.48 -6.30
N LEU A 493 -32.21 -4.69 -6.30
CA LEU A 493 -33.37 -4.90 -7.20
C LEU A 493 -33.59 -3.79 -8.25
N SER A 494 -32.78 -2.73 -8.27
CA SER A 494 -32.95 -1.62 -9.22
C SER A 494 -32.22 -1.79 -10.55
N SER A 495 -31.27 -2.73 -10.65
CA SER A 495 -30.55 -3.04 -11.90
C SER A 495 -31.34 -3.93 -12.86
N SER A 496 -32.43 -4.58 -12.41
CA SER A 496 -33.29 -5.43 -13.26
C SER A 496 -34.45 -4.68 -13.93
N LEU A 497 -34.78 -3.46 -13.51
CA LEU A 497 -35.87 -2.66 -14.11
C LEU A 497 -35.38 -1.70 -15.22
N ALA A 498 -34.10 -1.33 -15.23
CA ALA A 498 -33.53 -0.48 -16.28
C ALA A 498 -33.38 -1.21 -17.64
N ILE A 499 -33.25 -2.54 -17.62
CA ILE A 499 -33.12 -3.37 -18.84
C ILE A 499 -34.50 -3.61 -19.50
N MET A 500 -35.59 -3.62 -18.73
CA MET A 500 -36.96 -3.76 -19.26
C MET A 500 -37.49 -2.47 -19.93
N PHE A 501 -37.00 -1.28 -19.52
CA PHE A 501 -37.46 -0.01 -20.09
C PHE A 501 -36.80 0.32 -21.44
N PHE A 502 -35.64 -0.26 -21.75
CA PHE A 502 -34.92 -0.05 -23.01
C PHE A 502 -35.43 -0.95 -24.15
N ILE A 503 -36.04 -2.10 -23.81
CA ILE A 503 -36.59 -3.05 -24.80
C ILE A 503 -38.03 -2.67 -25.23
N PHE A 504 -38.76 -1.87 -24.44
CA PHE A 504 -40.15 -1.50 -24.76
C PHE A 504 -40.30 -0.25 -25.65
N ASN A 505 -39.24 0.55 -25.84
CA ASN A 505 -39.32 1.86 -26.51
C ASN A 505 -38.87 1.90 -27.98
N THR A 506 -38.46 0.77 -28.58
CA THR A 506 -38.02 0.72 -30.00
C THR A 506 -39.05 0.12 -30.97
N THR A 507 -40.24 -0.26 -30.51
CA THR A 507 -41.33 -0.74 -31.36
C THR A 507 -42.59 0.11 -31.20
N ASN A 508 -42.57 1.34 -31.73
CA ASN A 508 -43.76 1.98 -32.30
C ASN A 508 -43.42 3.33 -32.92
N ARG A 509 -43.33 3.37 -34.27
CA ARG A 509 -43.91 4.42 -35.13
C ARG A 509 -43.61 4.13 -36.60
N LYS A 510 -44.57 3.48 -37.26
CA LYS A 510 -44.82 3.65 -38.70
C LYS A 510 -45.76 4.84 -38.86
N SER A 511 -45.45 5.79 -39.74
CA SER A 511 -46.18 5.97 -41.03
C SER A 511 -45.95 7.34 -41.69
N PHE A 512 -45.59 7.26 -42.99
CA PHE A 512 -46.01 8.12 -44.13
C PHE A 512 -45.42 9.56 -44.23
N ARG A 513 -44.95 10.09 -45.39
CA ARG A 513 -45.26 9.80 -46.82
C ARG A 513 -44.25 10.52 -47.79
N ALA A 514 -43.91 9.84 -48.91
CA ALA A 514 -43.67 10.34 -50.30
C ALA A 514 -42.45 11.27 -50.60
N ARG A 515 -41.73 11.22 -51.75
CA ARG A 515 -41.89 10.56 -53.08
C ARG A 515 -40.59 10.67 -53.94
N MET A 516 -40.34 9.63 -54.76
CA MET A 516 -39.69 9.56 -56.10
C MET A 516 -38.18 9.92 -56.25
N HIS A 517 -37.31 9.22 -57.00
CA HIS A 517 -37.46 8.50 -58.28
C HIS A 517 -36.32 7.46 -58.56
N ARG A 518 -36.68 6.39 -59.30
CA ARG A 518 -35.92 5.60 -60.31
C ARG A 518 -34.89 4.51 -59.90
N THR A 519 -35.33 3.25 -60.03
CA THR A 519 -34.60 2.01 -60.43
C THR A 519 -34.47 1.93 -61.98
N PRO A 520 -33.83 0.92 -62.66
CA PRO A 520 -33.47 -0.45 -62.19
C PRO A 520 -32.18 -1.14 -62.76
N ARG A 521 -31.76 -2.23 -62.10
CA ARG A 521 -31.39 -3.58 -62.66
C ARG A 521 -30.82 -4.44 -61.51
N ALA A 522 -31.54 -5.40 -60.93
CA ALA A 522 -31.85 -6.77 -61.39
C ALA A 522 -30.67 -7.77 -61.31
N GLN A 523 -30.66 -8.62 -60.29
CA GLN A 523 -30.26 -10.03 -60.40
C GLN A 523 -30.93 -10.89 -59.31
N ARG A 524 -31.40 -12.07 -59.75
CA ARG A 524 -32.33 -12.99 -59.08
C ARG A 524 -31.59 -14.04 -58.24
N VAL A 525 -32.17 -14.36 -57.10
CA VAL A 525 -31.95 -15.60 -56.33
C VAL A 525 -32.86 -16.70 -56.88
N ARG A 526 -32.35 -17.94 -56.95
CA ARG A 526 -33.15 -19.17 -57.07
C ARG A 526 -32.98 -19.99 -55.78
N PHE A 527 -34.11 -20.45 -55.26
CA PHE A 527 -34.24 -21.53 -54.28
C PHE A 527 -34.23 -22.88 -55.02
N ALA A 528 -33.80 -23.93 -54.31
CA ALA A 528 -34.27 -25.29 -54.52
C ALA A 528 -34.58 -25.92 -53.15
N ARG A 529 -35.72 -26.60 -53.13
CA ARG A 529 -36.45 -27.25 -52.05
C ARG A 529 -36.67 -28.68 -52.55
N LEU A 530 -36.46 -29.69 -51.71
CA LEU A 530 -37.01 -31.06 -51.77
C LEU A 530 -36.73 -31.68 -50.39
N ASP A 531 -37.53 -32.52 -49.75
CA ASP A 531 -38.97 -32.81 -49.68
C ASP A 531 -39.09 -33.77 -48.48
N ASP A 532 -40.25 -33.77 -47.82
CA ASP A 532 -40.63 -34.66 -46.72
C ASP A 532 -41.02 -36.07 -47.25
N GLU A 533 -40.84 -37.13 -46.45
CA GLU A 533 -41.85 -38.17 -46.12
C GLU A 533 -41.25 -39.36 -45.33
N ASP A 534 -41.85 -39.60 -44.15
CA ASP A 534 -42.33 -40.85 -43.54
C ASP A 534 -41.47 -42.13 -43.44
N ASP A 535 -41.15 -42.55 -42.20
CA ASP A 535 -41.57 -43.87 -41.65
C ASP A 535 -41.43 -43.88 -40.09
N PRO A 536 -42.38 -44.45 -39.32
CA PRO A 536 -42.39 -44.49 -37.85
C PRO A 536 -41.92 -45.86 -37.29
N ASP A 537 -41.96 -45.97 -35.95
CA ASP A 537 -41.75 -47.17 -35.12
C ASP A 537 -40.29 -47.50 -34.75
N ASP A 538 -39.88 -47.16 -33.52
CA ASP A 538 -39.75 -48.18 -32.45
C ASP A 538 -39.57 -47.53 -31.06
N GLU A 539 -40.25 -48.10 -30.08
CA GLU A 539 -40.20 -47.75 -28.67
C GLU A 539 -38.87 -48.20 -28.04
N SER A 540 -38.28 -47.43 -27.12
CA SER A 540 -38.00 -47.94 -25.78
C SER A 540 -37.31 -46.94 -24.84
N VAL A 541 -37.81 -47.06 -23.62
CA VAL A 541 -37.49 -46.42 -22.36
C VAL A 541 -36.12 -46.86 -21.81
N ALA A 542 -35.32 -45.88 -21.40
CA ALA A 542 -34.51 -45.83 -20.17
C ALA A 542 -33.15 -46.54 -19.98
N LEU A 543 -32.39 -45.83 -19.13
CA LEU A 543 -31.56 -46.28 -18.00
C LEU A 543 -30.08 -46.64 -18.23
N TYR A 544 -29.22 -45.79 -17.66
CA TYR A 544 -28.12 -46.07 -16.72
C TYR A 544 -27.34 -47.40 -16.84
N GLY A 545 -26.00 -47.26 -16.90
CA GLY A 545 -25.04 -48.29 -16.49
C GLY A 545 -23.62 -47.95 -16.93
N SER A 546 -22.84 -47.21 -16.14
CA SER A 546 -21.72 -47.76 -15.34
C SER A 546 -20.91 -48.85 -16.07
N ILE A 547 -19.76 -48.46 -16.62
CA ILE A 547 -18.73 -49.41 -17.04
C ILE A 547 -17.88 -49.76 -15.82
N VAL A 548 -17.98 -51.03 -15.45
CA VAL A 548 -17.18 -51.76 -14.48
C VAL A 548 -15.80 -52.03 -15.07
N ALA A 549 -14.77 -51.84 -14.25
CA ALA A 549 -13.41 -52.26 -14.49
C ALA A 549 -13.31 -53.79 -14.39
N THR A 550 -12.63 -54.40 -15.36
CA THR A 550 -12.23 -55.81 -15.33
C THR A 550 -10.91 -55.94 -14.57
N ASP A 551 -10.94 -56.72 -13.49
CA ASP A 551 -9.77 -57.33 -12.87
C ASP A 551 -9.14 -58.36 -13.83
N ASP A 552 -7.81 -58.47 -13.79
CA ASP A 552 -7.13 -59.74 -14.02
C ASP A 552 -5.88 -59.83 -13.11
N ASP A 553 -5.77 -60.99 -12.49
CA ASP A 553 -4.88 -61.38 -11.41
C ASP A 553 -3.38 -61.33 -11.76
N ASN A 554 -2.54 -60.96 -10.78
CA ASN A 554 -1.51 -61.90 -10.33
C ASN A 554 -0.95 -61.60 -8.94
N THR A 555 -0.95 -62.65 -8.14
CA THR A 555 -0.55 -62.79 -6.73
C THR A 555 0.96 -62.74 -6.50
N SER A 556 1.43 -62.10 -5.42
CA SER A 556 2.33 -62.75 -4.44
C SER A 556 2.48 -61.95 -3.11
N VAL A 557 2.01 -62.57 -2.02
CA VAL A 557 2.61 -62.72 -0.68
C VAL A 557 3.29 -61.48 -0.02
N MET A 558 2.70 -60.94 1.06
CA MET A 558 3.27 -60.97 2.44
C MET A 558 2.43 -60.17 3.48
N SER A 559 2.05 -60.90 4.54
CA SER A 559 1.77 -60.55 5.94
C SER A 559 0.85 -59.37 6.33
N GLU A 560 -0.34 -59.75 6.81
CA GLU A 560 -1.12 -59.01 7.81
C GLU A 560 -0.39 -58.98 9.17
N ARG A 561 0.04 -57.79 9.58
CA ARG A 561 0.07 -57.32 10.99
C ARG A 561 0.63 -55.90 10.96
N ASP A 562 -0.27 -54.93 10.80
CA ASP A 562 -0.17 -53.55 11.33
C ASP A 562 -1.19 -52.65 10.59
N SER A 563 -2.39 -52.47 11.17
CA SER A 563 -3.25 -51.29 10.91
C SER A 563 -4.55 -51.35 11.72
N LEU A 564 -4.42 -51.42 13.03
CA LEU A 564 -5.46 -50.96 13.96
C LEU A 564 -5.06 -49.56 14.40
N LEU A 565 -5.41 -48.53 13.64
CA LEU A 565 -5.52 -47.13 14.10
C LEU A 565 -6.19 -46.25 13.02
N LEU A 566 -7.29 -45.60 13.42
CA LEU A 566 -7.96 -44.46 12.79
C LEU A 566 -8.80 -44.69 11.51
N LYS A 567 -10.04 -45.15 11.73
CA LYS A 567 -11.20 -44.87 10.87
C LYS A 567 -11.40 -43.35 10.70
N LYS A 568 -10.84 -42.74 9.65
CA LYS A 568 -11.28 -41.44 9.15
C LYS A 568 -12.46 -41.64 8.20
N ARG A 569 -13.58 -40.98 8.47
CA ARG A 569 -14.74 -40.89 7.56
C ARG A 569 -14.28 -40.28 6.22
N PRO A 570 -14.75 -40.78 5.07
CA PRO A 570 -14.41 -40.17 3.79
C PRO A 570 -15.08 -38.79 3.69
N VAL A 571 -14.26 -37.74 3.63
CA VAL A 571 -14.71 -36.41 3.24
C VAL A 571 -15.05 -36.49 1.74
N ARG A 572 -16.35 -36.37 1.39
CA ARG A 572 -16.79 -36.23 0.00
C ARG A 572 -16.10 -34.99 -0.57
N ARG A 573 -15.14 -35.19 -1.48
CA ARG A 573 -14.66 -34.13 -2.38
C ARG A 573 -15.84 -33.72 -3.25
N VAL A 574 -16.37 -32.52 -3.05
CA VAL A 574 -17.23 -31.86 -4.02
C VAL A 574 -16.29 -31.26 -5.06
N THR A 575 -16.18 -31.92 -6.21
CA THR A 575 -15.57 -31.30 -7.40
C THR A 575 -16.49 -30.19 -7.89
N PRO A 576 -15.98 -28.98 -8.19
CA PRO A 576 -16.80 -27.95 -8.83
C PRO A 576 -17.27 -28.48 -10.18
N GLN A 577 -18.59 -28.52 -10.39
CA GLN A 577 -19.18 -28.85 -11.67
C GLN A 577 -19.46 -27.55 -12.42
N LEU A 578 -18.89 -27.44 -13.61
CA LEU A 578 -19.23 -26.38 -14.54
C LEU A 578 -20.64 -26.65 -15.07
N ILE A 579 -21.59 -25.76 -14.76
CA ILE A 579 -22.95 -25.85 -15.27
C ILE A 579 -23.02 -24.96 -16.50
N VAL A 580 -23.21 -25.58 -17.67
CA VAL A 580 -23.48 -24.88 -18.92
C VAL A 580 -24.95 -25.09 -19.27
N ALA A 581 -25.73 -24.02 -19.26
CA ALA A 581 -27.14 -24.05 -19.61
C ALA A 581 -27.42 -23.07 -20.75
N ASN A 582 -28.06 -23.55 -21.82
CA ASN A 582 -28.55 -22.69 -22.88
C ASN A 582 -29.96 -22.22 -22.53
N THR A 583 -30.19 -20.91 -22.58
CA THR A 583 -31.51 -20.34 -22.42
C THR A 583 -32.30 -20.48 -23.72
N ALA A 584 -33.64 -20.44 -23.61
CA ALA A 584 -34.54 -20.52 -24.76
C ALA A 584 -34.31 -19.39 -25.79
N ASP A 585 -33.69 -18.28 -25.36
CA ASP A 585 -33.37 -17.13 -26.19
C ASP A 585 -31.97 -17.21 -26.85
N GLY A 586 -31.30 -18.37 -26.73
CA GLY A 586 -30.03 -18.65 -27.42
C GLY A 586 -28.77 -18.15 -26.71
N PHE A 587 -28.86 -17.76 -25.43
CA PHE A 587 -27.69 -17.39 -24.64
C PHE A 587 -27.18 -18.59 -23.83
N THR A 588 -25.86 -18.71 -23.70
CA THR A 588 -25.24 -19.75 -22.87
C THR A 588 -24.82 -19.14 -21.53
N LEU A 589 -25.33 -19.72 -20.46
CA LEU A 589 -24.98 -19.38 -19.09
C LEU A 589 -24.00 -20.41 -18.56
N VAL A 590 -22.87 -19.94 -18.01
CA VAL A 590 -21.79 -20.78 -17.48
C VAL A 590 -21.61 -20.41 -16.00
N ALA A 591 -21.82 -21.37 -15.09
CA ALA A 591 -21.70 -21.19 -13.65
C ALA A 591 -20.77 -22.24 -13.02
#